data_AF-A0A7W0UF67-F1
#
_entry.id   AF-A0A7W0UF67-F1
#
_cell.length_a   1.000
_cell.length_b   1.000
_cell.length_c   1.000
_cell.angle_alpha   90.00
_cell.angle_beta   90.00
_cell.angle_gamma   90.00
#
_symmetry.space_group_name_H-M   'P 1'
#
loop_
_entity.id
_entity.type
_entity.pdbx_description
1 polymer ?
#
loop_
_entity_poly.entity_id
_entity_poly.type
_entity_poly.pdbx_seq_one_letter_code
_entity_poly.pdbx_strand_id
1 'polypeptide(L)' 'MLRRLLAGLSLAFLLTACGTEESVPPTPPPAATTGTLSGETVDGETVSLADFRGKPVFVNVWSSW' A
#
# COMPACT_ATOMS: atom_id res chain seq x y z
N MET A 1 -30.28 40.23 2.28
CA MET A 1 -28.84 40.40 2.61
C MET A 1 -28.26 39.18 3.32
N LEU A 2 -28.97 38.59 4.29
CA LEU A 2 -28.57 37.36 5.01
C LEU A 2 -28.19 36.18 4.09
N ARG A 3 -28.96 35.92 3.02
CA ARG A 3 -28.66 34.84 2.05
C ARG A 3 -27.33 35.01 1.29
N ARG A 4 -26.88 36.26 1.08
CA ARG A 4 -25.55 36.53 0.48
C ARG A 4 -24.43 36.33 1.50
N LEU A 5 -24.70 36.60 2.77
CA LEU A 5 -23.81 36.35 3.90
C LEU A 5 -23.59 34.84 4.15
N LEU A 6 -24.67 34.04 4.15
CA LEU A 6 -24.54 32.59 4.28
C LEU A 6 -23.77 31.96 3.12
N ALA A 7 -24.02 32.40 1.87
CA ALA A 7 -23.30 31.89 0.71
C ALA A 7 -21.80 32.22 0.77
N GLY A 8 -21.44 33.41 1.27
CA GLY A 8 -20.04 33.80 1.48
C GLY A 8 -19.34 32.95 2.54
N LEU A 9 -20.02 32.66 3.66
CA LEU A 9 -19.47 31.87 4.75
C LEU A 9 -19.23 30.41 4.35
N SER A 10 -20.15 29.80 3.60
CA SER A 10 -19.96 28.44 3.08
C SER A 10 -18.78 28.33 2.11
N LEU A 11 -18.59 29.35 1.25
CA LEU A 11 -17.47 29.36 0.31
C LEU A 11 -16.12 29.53 1.00
N ALA A 12 -16.06 30.32 2.09
CA ALA A 12 -14.86 30.46 2.90
C ALA A 12 -14.47 29.14 3.60
N PHE A 13 -15.45 28.37 4.09
CA PHE A 13 -15.21 27.05 4.67
C PHE A 13 -14.67 26.03 3.66
N LEU A 14 -15.16 26.07 2.41
CA LEU A 14 -14.68 25.20 1.32
C LEU A 14 -13.23 25.49 0.93
N LEU A 15 -12.81 26.76 0.96
CA LEU A 15 -11.45 27.17 0.57
C LEU A 15 -10.39 26.85 1.64
N THR A 16 -10.79 26.68 2.90
CA THR A 16 -9.86 26.41 4.02
C THR A 16 -9.61 24.91 4.24
N ALA A 17 -10.35 24.04 3.52
CA ALA A 17 -10.21 22.59 3.61
C ALA A 17 -9.06 22.01 2.76
N CYS A 18 -8.35 22.83 2.00
CA CYS A 18 -7.07 22.43 1.38
C CYS A 18 -5.99 22.38 2.46
N GLY A 19 -5.97 21.30 3.22
CA GLY A 19 -4.87 20.98 4.14
C GLY A 19 -3.58 20.77 3.36
N THR A 20 -2.53 21.48 3.75
CA THR A 20 -1.18 21.23 3.27
C THR A 20 -0.64 20.01 4.01
N GLU A 21 -0.65 18.84 3.36
CA GLU A 21 0.01 17.65 3.88
C GLU A 21 1.53 17.83 3.72
N GLU A 22 2.23 18.10 4.82
CA GLU A 22 3.68 18.14 4.83
C GLU A 22 4.21 16.72 4.63
N SER A 23 4.69 16.44 3.41
CA SER A 23 5.26 15.15 3.05
C SER A 23 6.60 14.96 3.76
N VAL A 24 6.59 14.32 4.92
CA VAL A 24 7.82 13.79 5.53
C VAL A 24 8.38 12.75 4.56
N PRO A 25 9.61 12.92 4.03
CA PRO A 25 10.20 11.93 3.14
C PRO A 25 10.34 10.61 3.92
N PRO A 26 9.89 9.48 3.34
CA PRO A 26 9.99 8.21 4.02
C PRO A 26 11.46 7.87 4.25
N THR A 27 11.82 7.55 5.50
CA THR A 27 13.10 6.91 5.81
C THR A 27 13.22 5.66 4.94
N PRO A 28 14.31 5.46 4.18
CA PRO A 28 14.51 4.26 3.40
C PRO A 28 14.41 3.05 4.34
N PRO A 29 13.57 2.05 4.03
CA PRO A 29 13.56 0.83 4.82
C PRO A 29 14.98 0.24 4.83
N PRO A 30 15.41 -0.39 5.95
CA PRO A 30 16.65 -1.16 5.97
C PRO A 30 16.68 -2.05 4.73
N ALA A 31 17.83 -2.11 4.05
CA ALA A 31 18.00 -2.91 2.84
C ALA A 31 17.37 -4.29 3.08
N ALA A 32 16.21 -4.53 2.45
CA ALA A 32 15.50 -5.76 2.66
C ALA A 32 16.41 -6.86 2.14
N THR A 33 16.91 -7.71 3.03
CA THR A 33 17.38 -9.03 2.63
C THR A 33 16.20 -9.61 1.87
N THR A 34 16.28 -9.68 0.54
CA THR A 34 15.23 -10.31 -0.26
C THR A 34 15.19 -11.75 0.20
N GLY A 35 14.29 -12.04 1.14
CA GLY A 35 14.13 -13.36 1.71
C GLY A 35 13.91 -14.33 0.56
N THR A 36 14.67 -15.41 0.54
CA THR A 36 14.37 -16.50 -0.37
C THR A 36 13.09 -17.15 0.14
N LEU A 37 12.00 -17.05 -0.61
CA LEU A 37 10.79 -17.79 -0.30
C LEU A 37 10.92 -19.20 -0.89
N SER A 38 11.02 -20.17 0.00
CA SER A 38 11.04 -21.59 -0.31
C SER A 38 10.24 -22.38 0.72
N GLY A 39 9.73 -23.52 0.31
CA GLY A 39 8.98 -24.43 1.17
C GLY A 39 8.91 -25.83 0.57
N GLU A 40 7.99 -26.61 1.11
CA GLU A 40 7.72 -27.98 0.69
C GLU A 40 6.30 -28.03 0.10
N THR A 41 6.14 -28.75 -1.02
CA THR A 41 4.81 -29.07 -1.57
C THR A 41 4.14 -30.14 -0.71
N VAL A 42 2.83 -30.36 -0.92
CA VAL A 42 2.09 -31.40 -0.18
C VAL A 42 2.63 -32.81 -0.47
N ASP A 43 3.30 -32.99 -1.60
CA ASP A 43 3.92 -34.26 -2.01
C ASP A 43 5.37 -34.44 -1.49
N GLY A 44 5.89 -33.46 -0.75
CA GLY A 44 7.23 -33.50 -0.16
C GLY A 44 8.35 -32.93 -1.03
N GLU A 45 8.03 -32.29 -2.15
CA GLU A 45 9.03 -31.69 -3.03
C GLU A 45 9.43 -30.30 -2.53
N THR A 46 10.73 -29.97 -2.63
CA THR A 46 11.21 -28.61 -2.37
C THR A 46 10.79 -27.66 -3.50
N VAL A 47 10.19 -26.53 -3.16
CA VAL A 47 9.82 -25.48 -4.11
C VAL A 47 10.41 -24.13 -3.69
N SER A 48 10.94 -23.36 -4.65
CA SER A 48 11.39 -21.97 -4.43
C SER A 48 10.81 -21.00 -5.45
N LEU A 49 10.50 -19.77 -5.02
CA LEU A 49 10.18 -18.69 -5.97
C LEU A 49 11.34 -18.38 -6.93
N ALA A 50 12.57 -18.74 -6.57
CA ALA A 50 13.74 -18.60 -7.43
C ALA A 50 13.61 -19.39 -8.75
N ASP A 51 12.85 -20.49 -8.75
CA ASP A 51 12.64 -21.37 -9.90
C ASP A 51 11.68 -20.75 -10.94
N PHE A 52 10.94 -19.72 -10.54
CA PHE A 52 9.97 -19.00 -11.38
C PHE A 52 10.48 -17.66 -11.90
N ARG A 53 11.79 -17.37 -11.78
CA ARG A 53 12.37 -16.11 -12.30
C ARG A 53 12.05 -15.89 -13.78
N GLY A 54 11.69 -14.66 -14.12
CA GLY A 54 11.32 -14.25 -15.47
C GLY A 54 9.91 -14.66 -15.90
N LYS A 55 9.12 -15.28 -15.01
CA LYS A 55 7.73 -15.65 -15.25
C LYS A 55 6.82 -14.78 -14.38
N PRO A 56 5.69 -14.26 -14.90
CA PRO A 56 4.67 -13.68 -14.02
C PRO A 56 4.08 -14.79 -13.15
N VAL A 57 4.08 -14.58 -11.84
CA VAL A 57 3.56 -15.54 -10.85
C VAL A 57 2.58 -14.84 -9.91
N PHE A 58 1.50 -15.52 -9.58
CA PHE A 58 0.55 -15.10 -8.56
C PHE A 58 0.77 -15.93 -7.30
N VAL A 59 1.11 -15.27 -6.18
CA VAL A 59 1.29 -15.93 -4.88
C VAL A 59 0.02 -15.78 -4.07
N ASN A 60 -0.66 -16.89 -3.81
CA ASN A 60 -1.84 -16.94 -2.96
C ASN A 60 -1.44 -17.44 -1.56
N VAL A 61 -1.75 -16.65 -0.53
CA VAL A 61 -1.46 -16.99 0.88
C VAL A 61 -2.79 -17.25 1.59
N TRP A 62 -2.90 -18.42 2.21
CA TRP A 62 -4.09 -18.86 2.92
C TRP A 62 -3.73 -19.74 4.11
N SER A 63 -4.69 -19.96 5.00
CA SER A 63 -4.55 -20.82 6.18
C SER A 63 -5.70 -21.81 6.23
N SER A 64 -5.41 -23.05 6.64
CA SER A 64 -6.39 -24.07 7.01
C SER A 64 -6.33 -24.34 8.51
N TRP A 65 -7.37 -24.98 9.03
CA TRP A 65 -7.49 -25.42 10.42
C TRP A 65 -7.06 -26.88 10.59
#